data_AF-A0A9D2WSF0-F1
#
_entry.id   AF-A0A9D2WSF0-F1
#
_cell.length_a   1.000
_cell.length_b   1.000
_cell.length_c   1.000
_cell.angle_alpha   90.00
_cell.angle_beta   90.00
_cell.angle_gamma   90.00
#
_symmetry.space_group_name_H-M   'P 1'
#
loop_
_entity.id
_entity.type
_entity.pdbx_description
1 polymer ?
#
loop_
_entity_poly.entity_id
_entity_poly.type
_entity_poly.pdbx_seq_one_letter_code
_entity_poly.pdbx_strand_id
1 'polypeptide(L)'
;MKKRFVVLVIAAFMLFVFGSMAEATVANKQIQVNYNNVKIVTNGKAVTLTADQEPFLLNGVTFVPLRAAGQALNSTVNWEASTKTVVITGNSNNNASNTDLLVQIAQKNQEIVALKAQVAALQAKLDDEDTDEDYDLDKIEDKLLDQYGELEDVKIDEIALKGDDDFVKVDVEVDLDDYKKEWKDLTEREIKNWVEDLVEEIQAKLNSNTVVDGMIYSTDDEDLVEFYKRGKNRLDVYIINNYKGVNASKVIDSLEGDRYSVEGIRFSIGELDYEEDKELVNVNFEAEAADVAERWDELNRIEISDAVDKIGKAIAGEFENEDVPVEAVRLYFYDEDNERLGSYRYNNN
;
A
#
# COMPACT_ATOMS: atom_id res chain seq x y z
N MET A 1 107.49 92.34 28.21
CA MET A 1 106.81 92.07 26.92
C MET A 1 106.18 90.68 26.80
N LYS A 2 106.71 89.63 27.46
CA LYS A 2 106.22 88.24 27.29
C LYS A 2 104.77 87.97 27.75
N LYS A 3 104.27 88.60 28.82
CA LYS A 3 102.90 88.37 29.33
C LYS A 3 101.79 88.96 28.45
N ARG A 4 102.03 90.09 27.77
CA ARG A 4 101.04 90.74 26.89
C ARG A 4 100.88 90.01 25.55
N PHE A 5 101.94 89.37 25.06
CA PHE A 5 101.90 88.54 23.86
C PHE A 5 101.11 87.25 24.07
N VAL A 6 101.27 86.60 25.23
CA VAL A 6 100.53 85.38 25.59
C VAL A 6 99.02 85.64 25.69
N VAL A 7 98.61 86.79 26.25
CA VAL A 7 97.18 87.15 26.34
C VAL A 7 96.56 87.37 24.96
N LEU A 8 97.29 87.99 24.02
CA LEU A 8 96.80 88.19 22.65
C LEU A 8 96.70 86.87 21.87
N VAL A 9 97.64 85.94 22.08
CA VAL A 9 97.57 84.61 21.46
C VAL A 9 96.42 83.78 22.04
N ILE A 10 96.17 83.86 23.35
CA ILE A 10 95.02 83.17 23.99
C ILE A 10 93.69 83.78 23.54
N ALA A 11 93.61 85.10 23.38
CA ALA A 11 92.41 85.77 22.88
C ALA A 11 92.14 85.43 21.39
N ALA A 12 93.19 85.37 20.57
CA ALA A 12 93.08 84.94 19.17
C ALA A 12 92.72 83.45 19.05
N PHE A 13 93.23 82.60 19.95
CA PHE A 13 92.87 81.19 20.02
C PHE A 13 91.42 81.00 20.51
N MET A 14 90.97 81.76 21.51
CA MET A 14 89.57 81.74 21.95
C MET A 14 88.60 82.19 20.83
N LEU A 15 88.95 83.19 20.02
CA LEU A 15 88.14 83.63 18.89
C LEU A 15 88.06 82.60 17.75
N PHE A 16 89.06 81.71 17.63
CA PHE A 16 89.06 80.63 16.63
C PHE A 16 88.24 79.40 17.07
N VAL A 17 88.03 79.18 18.38
CA VAL A 17 87.30 78.00 18.90
C VAL A 17 85.76 78.18 18.88
N PHE A 18 85.24 79.39 18.69
CA PHE A 18 83.79 79.62 18.59
C PHE A 18 83.20 79.44 17.17
N GLY A 19 84.01 79.03 16.20
CA GLY A 19 83.63 78.95 14.79
C GLY A 19 83.21 77.58 14.28
N SER A 20 82.44 76.79 15.03
CA SER A 20 81.75 75.62 14.46
C SER A 20 80.70 75.03 15.42
N MET A 21 79.55 75.68 15.53
CA MET A 21 78.33 75.00 15.92
C MET A 21 77.47 74.90 14.65
N ALA A 22 77.38 73.70 14.08
CA ALA A 22 76.40 73.43 13.05
C ALA A 22 75.02 73.40 13.74
N GLU A 23 74.24 74.47 13.61
CA GLU A 23 72.84 74.43 14.01
C GLU A 23 72.06 73.61 12.99
N ALA A 24 71.34 72.58 13.45
CA ALA A 24 70.38 71.87 12.62
C ALA A 24 69.30 72.88 12.20
N THR A 25 69.21 73.18 10.90
CA THR A 25 68.19 74.10 10.41
C THR A 25 66.81 73.47 10.59
N VAL A 26 65.97 74.09 11.43
CA VAL A 26 64.53 73.81 11.47
C VAL A 26 63.91 74.70 10.40
N ALA A 27 63.89 74.20 9.16
CA ALA A 27 63.36 74.93 8.01
C ALA A 27 62.19 74.18 7.39
N ASN A 28 61.13 74.90 7.05
CA ASN A 28 60.05 74.39 6.23
C ASN A 28 60.52 74.35 4.77
N LYS A 29 60.40 73.18 4.13
CA LYS A 29 60.64 73.03 2.69
C LYS A 29 59.32 72.86 1.97
N GLN A 30 59.10 73.66 0.93
CA GLN A 30 58.01 73.41 0.00
C GLN A 30 58.37 72.23 -0.91
N ILE A 31 57.42 71.31 -1.06
CA ILE A 31 57.52 70.18 -1.97
C ILE A 31 56.42 70.30 -3.01
N GLN A 32 56.69 69.89 -4.25
CA GLN A 32 55.67 69.71 -5.27
C GLN A 32 55.21 68.25 -5.24
N VAL A 33 53.90 68.04 -5.21
CA VAL A 33 53.25 66.72 -5.17
C VAL A 33 52.20 66.64 -6.27
N ASN A 34 51.97 65.44 -6.79
CA ASN A 34 50.96 65.19 -7.82
C ASN A 34 49.80 64.37 -7.24
N TYR A 35 48.57 64.87 -7.38
CA TYR A 35 47.34 64.16 -7.02
C TYR A 35 46.74 63.52 -8.27
N ASN A 36 46.66 62.19 -8.29
CA ASN A 36 46.21 61.41 -9.46
C ASN A 36 44.96 60.57 -9.16
N ASN A 37 44.07 61.04 -8.26
CA ASN A 37 42.85 60.34 -7.86
C ASN A 37 43.10 58.88 -7.41
N VAL A 38 44.14 58.69 -6.61
CA VAL A 38 44.56 57.37 -6.12
C VAL A 38 43.52 56.85 -5.13
N LYS A 39 43.01 55.62 -5.37
CA LYS A 39 42.00 54.99 -4.51
C LYS A 39 42.62 53.90 -3.65
N ILE A 40 42.15 53.81 -2.40
CA ILE A 40 42.46 52.70 -1.49
C ILE A 40 41.25 51.75 -1.51
N VAL A 41 41.48 50.44 -1.72
CA VAL A 41 40.43 49.42 -1.75
C VAL A 41 40.81 48.28 -0.80
N THR A 42 39.91 47.90 0.10
CA THR A 42 40.06 46.75 0.99
C THR A 42 38.86 45.82 0.84
N ASN A 43 39.11 44.51 0.71
CA ASN A 43 38.07 43.48 0.51
C ASN A 43 37.05 43.86 -0.59
N GLY A 44 37.53 44.45 -1.70
CA GLY A 44 36.69 44.88 -2.84
C GLY A 44 35.90 46.17 -2.63
N LYS A 45 36.02 46.84 -1.48
CA LYS A 45 35.33 48.11 -1.18
C LYS A 45 36.31 49.28 -1.11
N ALA A 46 35.96 50.39 -1.77
CA ALA A 46 36.76 51.61 -1.71
C ALA A 46 36.67 52.26 -0.32
N VAL A 47 37.81 52.69 0.22
CA VAL A 47 37.90 53.43 1.49
C VAL A 47 37.53 54.89 1.23
N THR A 48 36.63 55.43 2.04
CA THR A 48 36.25 56.85 2.00
C THR A 48 37.37 57.71 2.59
N LEU A 49 37.87 58.67 1.82
CA LEU A 49 38.91 59.61 2.24
C LEU A 49 38.36 61.04 2.21
N THR A 50 38.82 61.88 3.13
CA THR A 50 38.58 63.33 3.06
C THR A 50 39.66 64.01 2.20
N ALA A 51 39.42 65.26 1.77
CA ALA A 51 40.36 66.00 0.94
C ALA A 51 41.78 66.10 1.55
N ASP A 52 41.88 66.21 2.87
CA ASP A 52 43.15 66.31 3.61
C ASP A 52 43.89 64.95 3.72
N GLN A 53 43.27 63.88 3.25
CA GLN A 53 43.76 62.50 3.30
C GLN A 53 43.90 61.91 1.90
N GLU A 54 43.90 62.73 0.85
CA GLU A 54 44.07 62.22 -0.50
C GLU A 54 45.52 61.69 -0.69
N PRO A 55 45.71 60.46 -1.22
CA PRO A 55 47.04 59.95 -1.50
C PRO A 55 47.66 60.71 -2.67
N PHE A 56 48.97 60.95 -2.61
CA PHE A 56 49.69 61.73 -3.60
C PHE A 56 51.00 61.07 -4.01
N LEU A 57 51.52 61.47 -5.16
CA LEU A 57 52.83 61.05 -5.66
C LEU A 57 53.87 62.12 -5.36
N LEU A 58 54.99 61.69 -4.78
CA LEU A 58 56.19 62.50 -4.59
C LEU A 58 57.39 61.69 -5.12
N ASN A 59 58.05 62.21 -6.16
CA ASN A 59 59.21 61.57 -6.80
C ASN A 59 58.98 60.10 -7.23
N GLY A 60 57.79 59.80 -7.75
CA GLY A 60 57.42 58.45 -8.20
C GLY A 60 56.96 57.50 -7.09
N VAL A 61 56.95 57.93 -5.83
CA VAL A 61 56.45 57.15 -4.69
C VAL A 61 55.05 57.63 -4.33
N THR A 62 54.11 56.68 -4.14
CA THR A 62 52.75 56.98 -3.67
C THR A 62 52.73 57.01 -2.15
N PHE A 63 52.32 58.14 -1.58
CA PHE A 63 52.14 58.32 -0.15
C PHE A 63 50.68 58.15 0.20
N VAL A 64 50.40 57.25 1.14
CA VAL A 64 49.05 56.86 1.56
C VAL A 64 48.84 57.24 3.02
N PRO A 65 47.67 57.78 3.42
CA PRO A 65 47.38 58.06 4.81
C PRO A 65 47.38 56.78 5.64
N LEU A 66 48.38 56.64 6.51
CA LEU A 66 48.60 55.45 7.32
C LEU A 66 47.39 55.08 8.19
N ARG A 67 46.68 56.08 8.74
CA ARG A 67 45.49 55.87 9.57
C ARG A 67 44.33 55.27 8.76
N ALA A 68 44.10 55.79 7.55
CA ALA A 68 43.06 55.27 6.67
C ALA A 68 43.37 53.82 6.24
N ALA A 69 44.63 53.55 5.88
CA ALA A 69 45.08 52.20 5.55
C ALA A 69 44.98 51.23 6.75
N GLY A 70 45.41 51.65 7.94
CA GLY A 70 45.35 50.84 9.15
C GLY A 70 43.92 50.52 9.59
N GLN A 71 43.02 51.51 9.60
CA GLN A 71 41.60 51.28 9.92
C GLN A 71 40.93 50.34 8.91
N ALA A 72 41.25 50.49 7.63
CA ALA A 72 40.74 49.61 6.59
C ALA A 72 41.20 48.14 6.74
N LEU A 73 42.28 47.91 7.50
CA LEU A 73 42.80 46.61 7.90
C LEU A 73 42.42 46.22 9.34
N ASN A 74 41.35 46.82 9.89
CA ASN A 74 40.88 46.60 11.27
C ASN A 74 41.97 46.79 12.35
N SER A 75 42.91 47.70 12.09
CA SER A 75 43.99 48.07 13.01
C SER A 75 43.78 49.47 13.57
N THR A 76 44.15 49.65 14.82
CA THR A 76 44.18 50.95 15.48
C THR A 76 45.54 51.61 15.27
N VAL A 77 45.56 52.85 14.77
CA VAL A 77 46.79 53.62 14.53
C VAL A 77 46.85 54.81 15.49
N ASN A 78 47.87 54.87 16.35
CA ASN A 78 48.05 55.94 17.34
C ASN A 78 49.38 56.65 17.13
N TRP A 79 49.41 57.96 17.41
CA TRP A 79 50.61 58.79 17.35
C TRP A 79 51.06 59.14 18.76
N GLU A 80 52.26 58.68 19.13
CA GLU A 80 52.92 59.01 20.38
C GLU A 80 53.83 60.22 20.18
N ALA A 81 53.34 61.41 20.55
CA ALA A 81 54.02 62.67 20.29
C ALA A 81 55.35 62.83 21.04
N SER A 82 55.46 62.25 22.24
CA SER A 82 56.66 62.33 23.09
C SER A 82 57.87 61.64 22.46
N THR A 83 57.64 60.50 21.79
CA THR A 83 58.67 59.68 21.15
C THR A 83 58.67 59.79 19.63
N LYS A 84 57.76 60.60 19.07
CA LYS A 84 57.54 60.73 17.61
C LYS A 84 57.33 59.36 16.94
N THR A 85 56.56 58.48 17.60
CA THR A 85 56.38 57.09 17.18
C THR A 85 54.94 56.85 16.73
N VAL A 86 54.77 56.08 15.65
CA VAL A 86 53.46 55.54 15.26
C VAL A 86 53.31 54.13 15.83
N VAL A 87 52.24 53.89 16.58
CA VAL A 87 51.88 52.58 17.12
C VAL A 87 50.69 52.03 16.33
N ILE A 88 50.81 50.80 15.83
CA ILE A 88 49.76 50.10 15.09
C ILE A 88 49.42 48.82 15.83
N THR A 89 48.16 48.67 16.23
CA THR A 89 47.67 47.48 16.94
C THR A 89 46.61 46.80 16.10
N GLY A 90 46.87 45.58 15.64
CA GLY A 90 45.89 44.76 14.91
C GLY A 90 44.88 44.13 15.85
N ASN A 91 43.60 44.11 15.45
CA ASN A 91 42.56 43.44 16.22
C ASN A 91 42.48 41.95 15.83
N SER A 92 43.03 41.05 16.66
CA SER A 92 42.91 39.60 16.47
C SER A 92 41.56 39.10 17.01
N ASN A 93 40.47 39.38 16.30
CA ASN A 93 39.15 38.86 16.65
C ASN A 93 38.99 37.40 16.19
N ASN A 94 39.70 36.47 16.83
CA ASN A 94 39.61 35.02 16.52
C ASN A 94 38.83 34.20 17.55
N ASN A 95 38.33 34.80 18.63
CA ASN A 95 37.84 34.03 19.80
C ASN A 95 36.31 34.04 20.01
N ALA A 96 35.58 35.06 19.55
CA ALA A 96 34.12 35.12 19.74
C ALA A 96 33.36 34.19 18.79
N SER A 97 33.77 34.13 17.51
CA SER A 97 33.13 33.27 16.50
C SER A 97 33.34 31.78 16.72
N ASN A 98 34.40 31.37 17.43
CA ASN A 98 34.67 29.95 17.68
C ASN A 98 33.73 29.36 18.74
N THR A 99 33.30 30.14 19.74
CA THR A 99 32.39 29.65 20.79
C THR A 99 30.99 29.36 20.25
N ASP A 100 30.45 30.24 19.41
CA ASP A 100 29.13 30.06 18.80
C ASP A 100 29.11 28.87 17.82
N LEU A 101 30.21 28.66 17.10
CA LEU A 101 30.39 27.48 16.24
C LEU A 101 30.47 26.19 17.07
N LEU A 102 31.16 26.20 18.22
CA LEU A 102 31.23 25.05 19.12
C LEU A 102 29.87 24.68 19.71
N VAL A 103 29.03 25.67 20.06
CA VAL A 103 27.66 25.43 20.52
C VAL A 103 26.79 24.84 19.40
N GLN A 104 26.88 25.35 18.18
CA GLN A 104 26.16 24.80 17.03
C GLN A 104 26.62 23.38 16.68
N ILE A 105 27.91 23.08 16.79
CA ILE A 105 28.45 21.72 16.59
C ILE A 105 27.90 20.77 17.65
N ALA A 106 27.87 21.20 18.92
CA ALA A 106 27.32 20.39 20.00
C ALA A 106 25.82 20.08 19.78
N GLN A 107 25.04 21.08 19.37
CA GLN A 107 23.61 20.92 19.04
C GLN A 107 23.40 19.95 17.86
N LYS A 108 24.13 20.14 16.76
CA LYS A 108 24.07 19.23 15.60
C LYS A 108 24.49 17.81 15.96
N ASN A 109 25.47 17.63 16.84
CA ASN A 109 25.87 16.29 17.29
C ASN A 109 24.79 15.60 18.11
N GLN A 110 24.05 16.33 18.95
CA GLN A 110 22.89 15.78 19.66
C GLN A 110 21.78 15.37 18.69
N GLU A 111 21.49 16.20 17.69
CA GLU A 111 20.53 15.88 16.63
C GLU A 111 20.92 14.62 15.85
N ILE A 112 22.21 14.49 15.48
CA ILE A 112 22.74 13.30 14.80
C ILE A 112 22.57 12.04 15.66
N VAL A 113 22.82 12.11 16.97
CA VAL A 113 22.63 10.97 17.87
C VAL A 113 21.15 10.57 17.94
N ALA A 114 20.25 11.55 18.04
CA ALA A 114 18.81 11.29 18.05
C ALA A 114 18.33 10.67 16.74
N LEU A 115 18.77 11.20 15.59
CA LEU A 115 18.46 10.64 14.27
C LEU A 115 19.02 9.23 14.10
N LYS A 116 20.25 8.97 14.55
CA LYS A 116 20.82 7.62 14.52
C LYS A 116 20.03 6.63 15.38
N ALA A 117 19.56 7.05 16.56
CA ALA A 117 18.71 6.22 17.40
C ALA A 117 17.34 5.95 16.75
N GLN A 118 16.75 6.95 16.08
CA GLN A 118 15.51 6.76 15.32
C GLN A 118 15.71 5.82 14.14
N VAL A 119 16.81 5.96 13.39
CA VAL A 119 17.16 5.05 12.29
C VAL A 119 17.38 3.63 12.82
N ALA A 120 18.09 3.45 13.93
CA ALA A 120 18.28 2.13 14.53
C ALA A 120 16.96 1.52 15.03
N ALA A 121 16.04 2.32 15.57
CA ALA A 121 14.73 1.87 15.99
C ALA A 121 13.80 1.53 14.81
N LEU A 122 13.90 2.28 13.70
CA LEU A 122 13.21 1.95 12.46
C LEU A 122 13.79 0.70 11.81
N GLN A 123 15.11 0.56 11.82
CA GLN A 123 15.79 -0.65 11.35
C GLN A 123 15.38 -1.87 12.18
N ALA A 124 15.34 -1.76 13.51
CA ALA A 124 14.89 -2.86 14.36
C ALA A 124 13.40 -3.21 14.16
N LYS A 125 12.57 -2.24 13.76
CA LYS A 125 11.17 -2.50 13.37
C LYS A 125 11.07 -3.16 11.99
N LEU A 126 11.92 -2.75 11.06
CA LEU A 126 12.04 -3.40 9.75
C LEU A 126 12.60 -4.81 9.91
N ASP A 127 13.57 -5.05 10.79
CA ASP A 127 14.16 -6.37 11.05
C ASP A 127 13.18 -7.32 11.77
N ASP A 128 12.16 -6.79 12.48
CA ASP A 128 11.01 -7.57 13.02
C ASP A 128 9.90 -7.78 11.96
N GLU A 129 9.89 -7.01 10.86
CA GLU A 129 9.01 -7.19 9.69
C GLU A 129 9.67 -8.00 8.55
N ASP A 130 11.02 -8.07 8.52
CA ASP A 130 11.88 -8.81 7.58
C ASP A 130 12.41 -10.13 8.20
N THR A 131 11.87 -10.59 9.34
CA THR A 131 11.93 -12.02 9.58
C THR A 131 11.11 -12.68 8.48
N ASP A 132 11.80 -13.33 7.55
CA ASP A 132 11.30 -14.46 6.78
C ASP A 132 10.55 -15.43 7.73
N GLU A 133 9.33 -15.10 8.15
CA GLU A 133 8.28 -16.09 8.34
C GLU A 133 7.97 -16.57 6.93
N ASP A 134 8.90 -17.38 6.40
CA ASP A 134 8.66 -18.50 5.54
C ASP A 134 7.21 -18.48 5.03
N TYR A 135 6.97 -17.78 3.91
CA TYR A 135 5.80 -17.99 3.06
C TYR A 135 5.94 -19.40 2.46
N ASP A 136 6.04 -20.39 3.34
CA ASP A 136 6.13 -21.79 3.02
C ASP A 136 4.70 -22.18 2.73
N LEU A 137 4.33 -21.99 1.46
CA LEU A 137 3.04 -22.38 0.94
C LEU A 137 2.76 -23.83 1.33
N ASP A 138 3.78 -24.71 1.32
CA ASP A 138 3.72 -26.09 1.82
C ASP A 138 3.17 -26.18 3.26
N LYS A 139 3.59 -25.31 4.19
CA LYS A 139 3.06 -25.31 5.57
C LYS A 139 1.63 -24.79 5.67
N ILE A 140 1.21 -23.95 4.72
CA ILE A 140 -0.15 -23.42 4.65
C ILE A 140 -1.05 -24.50 4.05
N GLU A 141 -0.63 -25.16 2.98
CA GLU A 141 -1.30 -26.28 2.33
C GLU A 141 -1.69 -27.36 3.33
N ASP A 142 -0.74 -27.85 4.15
CA ASP A 142 -0.99 -28.85 5.20
C ASP A 142 -2.12 -28.41 6.15
N LYS A 143 -2.12 -27.14 6.58
CA LYS A 143 -3.11 -26.59 7.51
C LYS A 143 -4.47 -26.35 6.87
N LEU A 144 -4.48 -26.02 5.57
CA LEU A 144 -5.70 -25.86 4.81
C LEU A 144 -6.34 -27.23 4.61
N LEU A 145 -5.55 -28.25 4.24
CA LEU A 145 -6.05 -29.62 4.10
C LEU A 145 -6.57 -30.18 5.43
N ASP A 146 -5.92 -29.88 6.55
CA ASP A 146 -6.41 -30.28 7.89
C ASP A 146 -7.78 -29.66 8.25
N GLN A 147 -8.09 -28.46 7.75
CA GLN A 147 -9.31 -27.71 8.12
C GLN A 147 -10.43 -27.83 7.08
N TYR A 148 -10.05 -27.87 5.81
CA TYR A 148 -10.91 -27.87 4.63
C TYR A 148 -10.82 -29.19 3.87
N GLY A 149 -10.24 -30.24 4.46
CA GLY A 149 -10.10 -31.57 3.85
C GLY A 149 -11.43 -32.29 3.55
N GLU A 150 -12.56 -31.71 3.97
CA GLU A 150 -13.90 -32.21 3.74
C GLU A 150 -14.81 -31.06 3.28
N LEU A 151 -15.60 -31.32 2.24
CA LEU A 151 -16.67 -30.49 1.72
C LEU A 151 -17.98 -31.26 1.92
N GLU A 152 -18.64 -31.02 3.05
CA GLU A 152 -19.72 -31.88 3.55
C GLU A 152 -19.26 -33.35 3.60
N ASP A 153 -19.90 -34.25 2.85
CA ASP A 153 -19.55 -35.68 2.76
C ASP A 153 -18.51 -35.99 1.66
N VAL A 154 -18.00 -34.98 0.95
CA VAL A 154 -16.96 -35.14 -0.08
C VAL A 154 -15.57 -34.91 0.49
N LYS A 155 -14.65 -35.84 0.27
CA LYS A 155 -13.25 -35.70 0.69
C LYS A 155 -12.43 -34.89 -0.32
N ILE A 156 -11.59 -34.00 0.19
CA ILE A 156 -10.57 -33.27 -0.56
C ILE A 156 -9.25 -34.02 -0.42
N ASP A 157 -8.59 -34.29 -1.54
CA ASP A 157 -7.34 -35.03 -1.58
C ASP A 157 -6.12 -34.13 -1.48
N GLU A 158 -6.17 -32.97 -2.14
CA GLU A 158 -5.07 -32.03 -2.17
C GLU A 158 -5.58 -30.59 -2.21
N ILE A 159 -4.87 -29.70 -1.52
CA ILE A 159 -4.97 -28.25 -1.68
C ILE A 159 -3.55 -27.74 -1.92
N ALA A 160 -3.26 -27.31 -3.13
CA ALA A 160 -1.94 -26.82 -3.52
C ALA A 160 -1.97 -25.32 -3.82
N LEU A 161 -0.97 -24.60 -3.34
CA LEU A 161 -0.80 -23.17 -3.46
C LEU A 161 0.46 -22.85 -4.27
N LYS A 162 0.34 -22.00 -5.29
CA LYS A 162 1.49 -21.58 -6.12
C LYS A 162 1.49 -20.07 -6.30
N GLY A 163 2.60 -19.41 -5.98
CA GLY A 163 2.74 -17.97 -6.20
C GLY A 163 3.46 -17.28 -5.06
N ASP A 164 2.99 -16.09 -4.71
CA ASP A 164 3.50 -15.24 -3.65
C ASP A 164 2.36 -14.60 -2.83
N ASP A 165 2.70 -13.67 -1.94
CA ASP A 165 1.76 -12.98 -1.06
C ASP A 165 0.87 -11.95 -1.80
N ASP A 166 1.24 -11.54 -3.02
CA ASP A 166 0.44 -10.64 -3.84
C ASP A 166 -0.52 -11.41 -4.76
N PHE A 167 -0.11 -12.58 -5.27
CA PHE A 167 -0.90 -13.43 -6.14
C PHE A 167 -0.67 -14.92 -5.86
N VAL A 168 -1.74 -15.63 -5.56
CA VAL A 168 -1.71 -17.07 -5.30
C VAL A 168 -2.67 -17.81 -6.23
N LYS A 169 -2.17 -18.90 -6.81
CA LYS A 169 -2.98 -19.92 -7.46
C LYS A 169 -3.36 -21.02 -6.50
N VAL A 170 -4.60 -21.47 -6.55
CA VAL A 170 -5.14 -22.49 -5.65
C VAL A 170 -5.69 -23.64 -6.49
N ASP A 171 -5.07 -24.80 -6.38
CA ASP A 171 -5.49 -26.03 -7.06
C ASP A 171 -6.06 -26.97 -5.98
N VAL A 172 -7.34 -27.35 -6.08
CA VAL A 172 -8.02 -28.26 -5.13
C VAL A 172 -8.42 -29.54 -5.85
N GLU A 173 -7.93 -30.68 -5.39
CA GLU A 173 -8.25 -32.00 -5.97
C GLU A 173 -9.33 -32.71 -5.15
N VAL A 174 -10.33 -33.26 -5.85
CA VAL A 174 -11.43 -34.03 -5.26
C VAL A 174 -11.45 -35.44 -5.83
N ASP A 175 -11.55 -36.44 -4.95
CA ASP A 175 -11.68 -37.84 -5.33
C ASP A 175 -13.11 -38.16 -5.79
N LEU A 176 -13.41 -37.90 -7.07
CA LEU A 176 -14.69 -38.29 -7.65
C LEU A 176 -14.77 -39.78 -8.02
N ASP A 177 -13.72 -40.57 -7.85
CA ASP A 177 -13.85 -42.03 -8.00
C ASP A 177 -14.68 -42.61 -6.86
N ASP A 178 -14.45 -42.13 -5.64
CA ASP A 178 -15.16 -42.58 -4.43
C ASP A 178 -16.37 -41.69 -4.07
N TYR A 179 -16.33 -40.38 -4.34
CA TYR A 179 -17.31 -39.40 -3.84
C TYR A 179 -18.22 -38.79 -4.92
N LYS A 180 -18.38 -39.48 -6.06
CA LYS A 180 -19.17 -38.96 -7.20
C LYS A 180 -20.62 -38.61 -6.87
N LYS A 181 -21.26 -39.36 -5.96
CA LYS A 181 -22.68 -39.16 -5.63
C LYS A 181 -22.84 -37.99 -4.67
N GLU A 182 -22.01 -38.00 -3.64
CA GLU A 182 -21.88 -36.96 -2.63
C GLU A 182 -21.62 -35.61 -3.31
N TRP A 183 -20.71 -35.56 -4.30
CA TRP A 183 -20.46 -34.35 -5.09
C TRP A 183 -21.69 -33.86 -5.86
N LYS A 184 -22.51 -34.78 -6.40
CA LYS A 184 -23.74 -34.42 -7.12
C LYS A 184 -24.82 -33.90 -6.18
N ASP A 185 -24.86 -34.41 -4.96
CA ASP A 185 -25.85 -34.02 -3.95
C ASP A 185 -25.55 -32.64 -3.34
N LEU A 186 -24.32 -32.14 -3.49
CA LEU A 186 -23.92 -30.79 -3.06
C LEU A 186 -24.69 -29.69 -3.80
N THR A 187 -25.28 -28.79 -3.03
CA THR A 187 -25.87 -27.54 -3.51
C THR A 187 -24.79 -26.56 -3.98
N GLU A 188 -25.15 -25.61 -4.86
CA GLU A 188 -24.22 -24.53 -5.20
C GLU A 188 -23.79 -23.70 -3.99
N ARG A 189 -24.67 -23.59 -3.00
CA ARG A 189 -24.43 -22.80 -1.79
C ARG A 189 -23.39 -23.46 -0.89
N GLU A 190 -23.43 -24.77 -0.73
CA GLU A 190 -22.42 -25.51 0.06
C GLU A 190 -21.02 -25.33 -0.56
N ILE A 191 -20.91 -25.51 -1.88
CA ILE A 191 -19.66 -25.26 -2.62
C ILE A 191 -19.20 -23.81 -2.46
N LYS A 192 -20.08 -22.83 -2.70
CA LYS A 192 -19.71 -21.40 -2.61
C LYS A 192 -19.26 -21.02 -1.20
N ASN A 193 -19.97 -21.46 -0.16
CA ASN A 193 -19.61 -21.17 1.21
C ASN A 193 -18.25 -21.77 1.57
N TRP A 194 -18.00 -23.02 1.19
CA TRP A 194 -16.72 -23.67 1.45
C TRP A 194 -15.56 -22.95 0.72
N VAL A 195 -15.76 -22.56 -0.55
CA VAL A 195 -14.77 -21.79 -1.30
C VAL A 195 -14.56 -20.39 -0.68
N GLU A 196 -15.61 -19.75 -0.19
CA GLU A 196 -15.51 -18.48 0.53
C GLU A 196 -14.64 -18.62 1.78
N ASP A 197 -14.91 -19.62 2.62
CA ASP A 197 -14.15 -19.87 3.85
C ASP A 197 -12.69 -20.21 3.55
N LEU A 198 -12.42 -21.06 2.54
CA LEU A 198 -11.07 -21.41 2.10
C LEU A 198 -10.29 -20.16 1.68
N VAL A 199 -10.88 -19.33 0.82
CA VAL A 199 -10.24 -18.12 0.29
C VAL A 199 -10.00 -17.08 1.40
N GLU A 200 -10.90 -16.96 2.36
CA GLU A 200 -10.72 -16.10 3.52
C GLU A 200 -9.55 -16.55 4.40
N GLU A 201 -9.41 -17.85 4.66
CA GLU A 201 -8.28 -18.39 5.43
C GLU A 201 -6.95 -18.18 4.68
N ILE A 202 -6.91 -18.41 3.36
CA ILE A 202 -5.73 -18.15 2.54
C ILE A 202 -5.30 -16.67 2.65
N GLN A 203 -6.23 -15.73 2.47
CA GLN A 203 -5.94 -14.29 2.58
C GLN A 203 -5.59 -13.85 4.01
N ALA A 204 -6.06 -14.58 5.03
CA ALA A 204 -5.70 -14.34 6.42
C ALA A 204 -4.28 -14.83 6.76
N LYS A 205 -3.82 -15.92 6.13
CA LYS A 205 -2.45 -16.43 6.27
C LYS A 205 -1.43 -15.65 5.43
N LEU A 206 -1.83 -15.18 4.25
CA LEU A 206 -1.01 -14.39 3.36
C LEU A 206 -1.28 -12.89 3.60
N ASN A 207 -1.97 -12.23 2.67
CA ASN A 207 -2.33 -10.83 2.76
C ASN A 207 -3.82 -10.64 2.42
N SER A 208 -4.50 -9.76 3.15
CA SER A 208 -5.90 -9.39 2.85
C SER A 208 -6.12 -8.79 1.44
N ASN A 209 -5.04 -8.39 0.75
CA ASN A 209 -5.06 -7.90 -0.62
C ASN A 209 -4.57 -8.94 -1.64
N THR A 210 -4.13 -10.13 -1.22
CA THR A 210 -3.68 -11.20 -2.12
C THR A 210 -4.77 -11.48 -3.16
N VAL A 211 -4.37 -11.52 -4.43
CA VAL A 211 -5.25 -11.96 -5.51
C VAL A 211 -5.26 -13.48 -5.52
N VAL A 212 -6.45 -14.07 -5.48
CA VAL A 212 -6.64 -15.53 -5.48
C VAL A 212 -7.27 -15.94 -6.80
N ASP A 213 -6.65 -16.91 -7.46
CA ASP A 213 -7.08 -17.50 -8.74
C ASP A 213 -7.07 -19.02 -8.59
N GLY A 214 -8.23 -19.67 -8.54
CA GLY A 214 -8.28 -21.07 -8.15
C GLY A 214 -9.27 -21.93 -8.93
N MET A 215 -9.02 -23.23 -8.86
CA MET A 215 -9.76 -24.29 -9.52
C MET A 215 -9.96 -25.46 -8.56
N ILE A 216 -11.15 -26.04 -8.58
CA ILE A 216 -11.44 -27.37 -8.05
C ILE A 216 -11.55 -28.32 -9.23
N TYR A 217 -10.81 -29.43 -9.20
CA TYR A 217 -10.78 -30.44 -10.25
C TYR A 217 -10.88 -31.84 -9.66
N SER A 218 -11.30 -32.82 -10.48
CA SER A 218 -11.35 -34.22 -10.09
C SER A 218 -9.99 -34.91 -10.27
N THR A 219 -9.83 -36.10 -9.69
CA THR A 219 -8.71 -37.03 -9.93
C THR A 219 -8.51 -37.40 -11.42
N ASP A 220 -9.52 -37.17 -12.27
CA ASP A 220 -9.46 -37.34 -13.73
C ASP A 220 -9.09 -36.04 -14.48
N ASP A 221 -8.61 -35.00 -13.77
CA ASP A 221 -8.31 -33.66 -14.28
C ASP A 221 -9.52 -32.95 -14.91
N GLU A 222 -10.74 -33.25 -14.45
CA GLU A 222 -11.95 -32.56 -14.92
C GLU A 222 -12.21 -31.32 -14.05
N ASP A 223 -12.28 -30.14 -14.68
CA ASP A 223 -12.58 -28.88 -14.01
C ASP A 223 -14.03 -28.88 -13.47
N LEU A 224 -14.19 -28.61 -12.17
CA LEU A 224 -15.47 -28.65 -11.47
C LEU A 224 -15.93 -27.26 -11.02
N VAL A 225 -15.01 -26.41 -10.54
CA VAL A 225 -15.31 -25.07 -10.03
C VAL A 225 -14.13 -24.14 -10.28
N GLU A 226 -14.39 -23.01 -10.94
CA GLU A 226 -13.43 -21.89 -11.02
C GLU A 226 -13.79 -20.81 -10.01
N PHE A 227 -12.79 -20.21 -9.36
CA PHE A 227 -13.03 -19.09 -8.46
C PHE A 227 -11.93 -18.04 -8.52
N TYR A 228 -12.32 -16.77 -8.35
CA TYR A 228 -11.41 -15.64 -8.45
C TYR A 228 -11.77 -14.54 -7.46
N LYS A 229 -10.77 -14.05 -6.72
CA LYS A 229 -10.91 -12.91 -5.80
C LYS A 229 -9.77 -11.93 -6.00
N ARG A 230 -10.10 -10.71 -6.42
CA ARG A 230 -9.12 -9.62 -6.51
C ARG A 230 -8.99 -8.91 -5.15
N GLY A 231 -8.08 -9.37 -4.30
CA GLY A 231 -7.83 -8.79 -2.98
C GLY A 231 -9.12 -8.71 -2.16
N LYS A 232 -9.55 -7.50 -1.81
CA LYS A 232 -10.76 -7.25 -0.98
C LYS A 232 -12.07 -7.18 -1.77
N ASN A 233 -12.03 -7.43 -3.08
CA ASN A 233 -13.24 -7.48 -3.87
C ASN A 233 -14.08 -8.72 -3.52
N ARG A 234 -15.31 -8.73 -4.00
CA ARG A 234 -16.18 -9.92 -3.92
C ARG A 234 -15.49 -11.10 -4.61
N LEU A 235 -15.62 -12.28 -4.00
CA LEU A 235 -15.26 -13.55 -4.61
C LEU A 235 -16.28 -13.88 -5.71
N ASP A 236 -15.79 -14.22 -6.89
CA ASP A 236 -16.62 -14.76 -7.97
C ASP A 236 -16.34 -16.27 -8.04
N VAL A 237 -17.40 -17.09 -8.00
CA VAL A 237 -17.32 -18.56 -8.04
C VAL A 237 -18.21 -19.05 -9.19
N TYR A 238 -17.64 -19.88 -10.07
CA TYR A 238 -18.28 -20.43 -11.25
C TYR A 238 -18.23 -21.97 -11.18
N ILE A 239 -19.40 -22.60 -11.05
CA ILE A 239 -19.52 -24.06 -10.98
C ILE A 239 -19.68 -24.58 -12.42
N ILE A 240 -18.84 -25.54 -12.80
CA ILE A 240 -18.81 -26.12 -14.15
C ILE A 240 -19.80 -27.29 -14.18
N ASN A 241 -20.98 -27.01 -14.74
CA ASN A 241 -22.18 -27.86 -14.62
C ASN A 241 -22.16 -29.19 -15.39
N ASN A 242 -21.04 -29.63 -15.97
CA ASN A 242 -21.00 -30.89 -16.71
C ASN A 242 -21.10 -32.13 -15.81
N TYR A 243 -20.92 -32.00 -14.49
CA TYR A 243 -20.98 -33.11 -13.53
C TYR A 243 -22.15 -33.09 -12.54
N LYS A 244 -22.82 -31.94 -12.37
CA LYS A 244 -23.98 -31.77 -11.49
C LYS A 244 -25.29 -32.10 -12.21
N GLY A 245 -25.45 -33.32 -12.72
CA GLY A 245 -26.70 -33.76 -13.35
C GLY A 245 -27.93 -33.23 -12.61
N VAL A 246 -28.93 -32.73 -13.35
CA VAL A 246 -30.04 -31.92 -12.83
C VAL A 246 -30.59 -32.48 -11.53
N ASN A 247 -30.72 -31.63 -10.50
CA ASN A 247 -31.22 -31.95 -9.15
C ASN A 247 -32.67 -32.47 -9.11
N ALA A 248 -33.27 -32.70 -10.29
CA ALA A 248 -34.58 -33.32 -10.45
C ALA A 248 -34.70 -34.56 -9.55
N SER A 249 -33.72 -35.48 -9.55
CA SER A 249 -33.79 -36.71 -8.75
C SER A 249 -34.10 -36.48 -7.26
N LYS A 250 -33.53 -35.45 -6.65
CA LYS A 250 -33.76 -35.11 -5.24
C LYS A 250 -35.19 -34.59 -4.99
N VAL A 251 -35.72 -33.82 -5.94
CA VAL A 251 -37.11 -33.35 -5.92
C VAL A 251 -38.08 -34.50 -6.17
N ILE A 252 -37.72 -35.44 -7.05
CA ILE A 252 -38.49 -36.65 -7.32
C ILE A 252 -38.62 -37.48 -6.04
N ASP A 253 -37.50 -37.77 -5.37
CA ASP A 253 -37.48 -38.56 -4.14
C ASP A 253 -38.27 -37.92 -2.99
N SER A 254 -38.30 -36.58 -2.92
CA SER A 254 -39.03 -35.86 -1.86
C SER A 254 -40.54 -35.83 -2.08
N LEU A 255 -40.97 -35.86 -3.35
CA LEU A 255 -42.37 -35.87 -3.76
C LEU A 255 -42.96 -37.30 -3.84
N GLU A 256 -42.14 -38.34 -3.87
CA GLU A 256 -42.62 -39.72 -3.93
C GLU A 256 -43.48 -40.04 -2.70
N GLY A 257 -44.71 -40.51 -2.93
CA GLY A 257 -45.68 -40.79 -1.87
C GLY A 257 -46.41 -39.57 -1.30
N ASP A 258 -46.14 -38.35 -1.77
CA ASP A 258 -46.92 -37.17 -1.39
C ASP A 258 -48.38 -37.30 -1.82
N ARG A 259 -49.26 -36.72 -1.00
CA ARG A 259 -50.71 -36.89 -1.14
C ARG A 259 -51.39 -35.62 -1.59
N TYR A 260 -52.23 -35.78 -2.59
CA TYR A 260 -53.06 -34.72 -3.13
C TYR A 260 -54.53 -35.15 -3.15
N SER A 261 -55.44 -34.18 -3.19
CA SER A 261 -56.87 -34.43 -3.22
C SER A 261 -57.51 -33.71 -4.39
N VAL A 262 -58.31 -34.44 -5.16
CA VAL A 262 -59.19 -33.90 -6.21
C VAL A 262 -60.63 -34.11 -5.73
N GLU A 263 -61.29 -33.02 -5.33
CA GLU A 263 -62.69 -33.04 -4.85
C GLU A 263 -63.03 -34.16 -3.84
N GLY A 264 -62.14 -34.40 -2.88
CA GLY A 264 -62.31 -35.39 -1.82
C GLY A 264 -61.95 -36.84 -2.20
N ILE A 265 -61.40 -37.06 -3.39
CA ILE A 265 -60.70 -38.29 -3.76
C ILE A 265 -59.21 -38.07 -3.49
N ARG A 266 -58.60 -38.95 -2.70
CA ARG A 266 -57.18 -38.86 -2.33
C ARG A 266 -56.33 -39.71 -3.26
N PHE A 267 -55.22 -39.12 -3.66
CA PHE A 267 -54.21 -39.77 -4.48
C PHE A 267 -52.84 -39.62 -3.84
N SER A 268 -51.99 -40.63 -3.97
CA SER A 268 -50.56 -40.55 -3.70
C SER A 268 -49.78 -40.55 -5.01
N ILE A 269 -48.63 -39.86 -5.03
CA ILE A 269 -47.68 -39.99 -6.14
C ILE A 269 -47.08 -41.41 -6.10
N GLY A 270 -47.33 -42.21 -7.13
CA GLY A 270 -46.83 -43.58 -7.28
C GLY A 270 -45.56 -43.66 -8.12
N GLU A 271 -45.44 -42.84 -9.17
CA GLU A 271 -44.24 -42.73 -10.00
C GLU A 271 -44.11 -41.30 -10.51
N LEU A 272 -42.88 -40.80 -10.55
CA LEU A 272 -42.58 -39.46 -11.02
C LEU A 272 -41.26 -39.46 -11.81
N ASP A 273 -41.23 -38.77 -12.94
CA ASP A 273 -40.10 -38.67 -13.85
C ASP A 273 -39.93 -37.23 -14.40
N TYR A 274 -38.70 -36.86 -14.73
CA TYR A 274 -38.37 -35.56 -15.32
C TYR A 274 -37.61 -35.72 -16.64
N GLU A 275 -38.22 -35.26 -17.73
CA GLU A 275 -37.63 -35.23 -19.07
C GLU A 275 -36.86 -33.90 -19.26
N GLU A 276 -35.56 -33.91 -18.97
CA GLU A 276 -34.67 -32.73 -19.04
C GLU A 276 -34.72 -32.00 -20.39
N ASP A 277 -34.64 -32.74 -21.50
CA ASP A 277 -34.68 -32.18 -22.86
C ASP A 277 -35.97 -31.38 -23.17
N LYS A 278 -37.03 -31.59 -22.38
CA LYS A 278 -38.36 -30.99 -22.57
C LYS A 278 -38.82 -30.17 -21.37
N GLU A 279 -37.99 -30.06 -20.34
CA GLU A 279 -38.33 -29.42 -19.07
C GLU A 279 -39.71 -29.90 -18.55
N LEU A 280 -39.98 -31.20 -18.68
CA LEU A 280 -41.31 -31.79 -18.51
C LEU A 280 -41.32 -32.78 -17.35
N VAL A 281 -42.15 -32.54 -16.34
CA VAL A 281 -42.40 -33.47 -15.24
C VAL A 281 -43.58 -34.38 -15.59
N ASN A 282 -43.42 -35.70 -15.49
CA ASN A 282 -44.49 -36.69 -15.60
C ASN A 282 -44.80 -37.25 -14.22
N VAL A 283 -46.07 -37.25 -13.81
CA VAL A 283 -46.50 -37.69 -12.48
C VAL A 283 -47.66 -38.67 -12.58
N ASN A 284 -47.49 -39.86 -12.02
CA ASN A 284 -48.52 -40.88 -11.87
C ASN A 284 -49.10 -40.83 -10.45
N PHE A 285 -50.41 -40.69 -10.36
CA PHE A 285 -51.18 -40.64 -9.14
C PHE A 285 -52.00 -41.91 -8.98
N GLU A 286 -51.89 -42.55 -7.83
CA GLU A 286 -52.64 -43.76 -7.47
C GLU A 286 -53.70 -43.43 -6.42
N ALA A 287 -54.93 -43.90 -6.63
CA ALA A 287 -56.02 -43.67 -5.70
C ALA A 287 -55.86 -44.47 -4.39
N GLU A 288 -56.07 -43.82 -3.24
CA GLU A 288 -55.95 -44.48 -1.93
C GLU A 288 -57.22 -45.27 -1.51
N ALA A 289 -58.31 -45.13 -2.25
CA ALA A 289 -59.60 -45.75 -1.94
C ALA A 289 -60.09 -46.62 -3.11
N ALA A 290 -60.87 -47.65 -2.79
CA ALA A 290 -61.55 -48.46 -3.79
C ALA A 290 -62.80 -47.77 -4.35
N ASP A 291 -63.26 -48.25 -5.50
CA ASP A 291 -64.45 -47.79 -6.24
C ASP A 291 -64.36 -46.29 -6.62
N VAL A 292 -63.16 -45.77 -6.87
CA VAL A 292 -62.97 -44.34 -7.19
C VAL A 292 -63.40 -43.98 -8.60
N ALA A 293 -63.46 -44.93 -9.53
CA ALA A 293 -63.84 -44.68 -10.91
C ALA A 293 -65.25 -44.08 -11.03
N GLU A 294 -66.24 -44.64 -10.30
CA GLU A 294 -67.62 -44.11 -10.29
C GLU A 294 -67.67 -42.69 -9.72
N ARG A 295 -66.93 -42.45 -8.62
CA ARG A 295 -66.85 -41.12 -7.98
C ARG A 295 -66.16 -40.09 -8.87
N TRP A 296 -65.14 -40.51 -9.62
CA TRP A 296 -64.40 -39.66 -10.54
C TRP A 296 -65.26 -39.24 -11.74
N ASP A 297 -66.05 -40.16 -12.29
CA ASP A 297 -66.98 -39.89 -13.40
C ASP A 297 -68.12 -38.94 -13.02
N GLU A 298 -68.48 -38.86 -11.73
CA GLU A 298 -69.46 -37.91 -11.20
C GLU A 298 -68.92 -36.48 -11.08
N LEU A 299 -67.59 -36.28 -11.06
CA LEU A 299 -66.99 -34.96 -10.94
C LEU A 299 -67.18 -34.13 -12.21
N ASN A 300 -67.44 -32.83 -12.05
CA ASN A 300 -67.48 -31.94 -13.20
C ASN A 300 -66.04 -31.66 -13.69
N ARG A 301 -65.87 -31.58 -15.01
CA ARG A 301 -64.59 -31.24 -15.67
C ARG A 301 -63.95 -29.96 -15.15
N ILE A 302 -64.74 -28.98 -14.74
CA ILE A 302 -64.24 -27.71 -14.17
C ILE A 302 -63.56 -27.97 -12.81
N GLU A 303 -64.18 -28.79 -11.97
CA GLU A 303 -63.67 -29.09 -10.62
C GLU A 303 -62.35 -29.88 -10.71
N ILE A 304 -62.28 -30.85 -11.64
CA ILE A 304 -61.04 -31.59 -11.89
C ILE A 304 -59.94 -30.64 -12.41
N SER A 305 -60.26 -29.76 -13.36
CA SER A 305 -59.29 -28.81 -13.92
C SER A 305 -58.70 -27.90 -12.86
N ASP A 306 -59.53 -27.31 -11.99
CA ASP A 306 -59.09 -26.40 -10.93
C ASP A 306 -58.20 -27.08 -9.89
N ALA A 307 -58.49 -28.35 -9.57
CA ALA A 307 -57.68 -29.14 -8.65
C ALA A 307 -56.33 -29.51 -9.27
N VAL A 308 -56.35 -30.00 -10.50
CA VAL A 308 -55.16 -30.42 -11.25
C VAL A 308 -54.20 -29.25 -11.50
N ASP A 309 -54.70 -28.06 -11.83
CA ASP A 309 -53.84 -26.88 -12.03
C ASP A 309 -53.11 -26.49 -10.73
N LYS A 310 -53.77 -26.61 -9.57
CA LYS A 310 -53.14 -26.34 -8.27
C LYS A 310 -52.06 -27.38 -7.96
N ILE A 311 -52.34 -28.66 -8.23
CA ILE A 311 -51.37 -29.74 -8.02
C ILE A 311 -50.18 -29.55 -8.95
N GLY A 312 -50.42 -29.32 -10.24
CA GLY A 312 -49.37 -29.07 -11.23
C GLY A 312 -48.49 -27.88 -10.87
N LYS A 313 -49.10 -26.77 -10.40
CA LYS A 313 -48.36 -25.61 -9.90
C LYS A 313 -47.53 -25.91 -8.66
N ALA A 314 -48.06 -26.68 -7.71
CA ALA A 314 -47.34 -27.04 -6.49
C ALA A 314 -46.10 -27.88 -6.83
N ILE A 315 -46.27 -28.89 -7.69
CA ILE A 315 -45.17 -29.76 -8.13
C ILE A 315 -44.12 -28.95 -8.91
N ALA A 316 -44.52 -28.12 -9.87
CA ALA A 316 -43.59 -27.25 -10.59
C ALA A 316 -42.79 -26.35 -9.63
N GLY A 317 -43.44 -25.81 -8.60
CA GLY A 317 -42.78 -24.97 -7.58
C GLY A 317 -41.70 -25.71 -6.78
N GLU A 318 -41.87 -27.00 -6.49
CA GLU A 318 -40.83 -27.79 -5.80
C GLU A 318 -39.58 -27.99 -6.68
N PHE A 319 -39.75 -28.15 -7.99
CA PHE A 319 -38.62 -28.20 -8.94
C PHE A 319 -37.94 -26.83 -9.07
N GLU A 320 -38.71 -25.75 -9.16
CA GLU A 320 -38.18 -24.39 -9.22
C GLU A 320 -37.40 -23.99 -7.95
N ASN A 321 -37.82 -24.48 -6.77
CA ASN A 321 -37.13 -24.23 -5.50
C ASN A 321 -35.70 -24.80 -5.46
N GLU A 322 -35.43 -25.84 -6.26
CA GLU A 322 -34.12 -26.48 -6.41
C GLU A 322 -33.44 -26.07 -7.74
N ASP A 323 -33.87 -24.94 -8.32
CA ASP A 323 -33.34 -24.37 -9.57
C ASP A 323 -33.46 -25.32 -10.79
N VAL A 324 -34.44 -26.22 -10.80
CA VAL A 324 -34.72 -27.11 -11.94
C VAL A 324 -35.79 -26.48 -12.85
N PRO A 325 -35.50 -26.20 -14.14
CA PRO A 325 -36.46 -25.58 -15.05
C PRO A 325 -37.61 -26.52 -15.41
N VAL A 326 -38.85 -26.02 -15.34
CA VAL A 326 -40.06 -26.77 -15.71
C VAL A 326 -40.94 -25.95 -16.64
N GLU A 327 -41.12 -26.42 -17.88
CA GLU A 327 -42.05 -25.87 -18.87
C GLU A 327 -43.48 -26.39 -18.62
N ALA A 328 -43.62 -27.65 -18.21
CA ALA A 328 -44.93 -28.25 -17.97
C ALA A 328 -44.89 -29.44 -17.00
N VAL A 329 -46.06 -29.72 -16.40
CA VAL A 329 -46.31 -30.92 -15.59
C VAL A 329 -47.45 -31.71 -16.22
N ARG A 330 -47.24 -33.01 -16.47
CA ARG A 330 -48.27 -33.95 -16.89
C ARG A 330 -48.69 -34.83 -15.72
N LEU A 331 -50.00 -34.86 -15.48
CA LEU A 331 -50.61 -35.54 -14.34
C LEU A 331 -51.49 -36.68 -14.86
N TYR A 332 -51.19 -37.91 -14.48
CA TYR A 332 -51.96 -39.11 -14.82
C TYR A 332 -52.58 -39.67 -13.54
N PHE A 333 -53.89 -39.89 -13.55
CA PHE A 333 -54.62 -40.42 -12.40
C PHE A 333 -55.09 -41.84 -12.70
N TYR A 334 -54.84 -42.76 -11.77
CA TYR A 334 -55.20 -44.17 -11.85
C TYR A 334 -56.05 -44.56 -10.63
N ASP A 335 -56.95 -45.53 -10.83
CA ASP A 335 -57.68 -46.18 -9.75
C ASP A 335 -56.87 -47.32 -9.10
N GLU A 336 -57.48 -48.01 -8.13
CA GLU A 336 -56.85 -49.12 -7.40
C GLU A 336 -56.50 -50.34 -8.27
N ASP A 337 -57.15 -50.47 -9.43
CA ASP A 337 -56.93 -51.55 -10.40
C ASP A 337 -55.92 -51.15 -11.50
N ASN A 338 -55.29 -49.98 -11.37
CA ASN A 338 -54.40 -49.34 -12.35
C ASN A 338 -55.10 -48.94 -13.66
N GLU A 339 -56.42 -48.74 -13.63
CA GLU A 339 -57.15 -48.18 -14.76
C GLU A 339 -57.08 -46.65 -14.75
N ARG A 340 -56.77 -46.05 -15.90
CA ARG A 340 -56.53 -44.61 -15.99
C ARG A 340 -57.84 -43.82 -15.95
N LEU A 341 -58.06 -43.08 -14.88
CA LEU A 341 -59.17 -42.16 -14.67
C LEU A 341 -59.06 -40.89 -15.54
N GLY A 342 -57.84 -40.37 -15.72
CA GLY A 342 -57.63 -39.14 -16.49
C GLY A 342 -56.17 -38.78 -16.72
N SER A 343 -55.93 -37.87 -17.67
CA SER A 343 -54.60 -37.31 -17.95
C SER A 343 -54.72 -35.82 -18.25
N TYR A 344 -53.86 -35.01 -17.64
CA TYR A 344 -53.94 -33.57 -17.71
C TYR A 344 -52.55 -32.94 -17.86
N ARG A 345 -52.51 -31.68 -18.29
CA ARG A 345 -51.27 -30.92 -18.48
C ARG A 345 -51.43 -29.54 -17.87
N TYR A 346 -50.56 -29.23 -16.92
CA TYR A 346 -50.32 -27.89 -16.43
C TYR A 346 -49.16 -27.29 -17.23
N ASN A 347 -49.31 -26.07 -17.74
CA ASN A 347 -48.22 -25.33 -18.39
C ASN A 347 -47.74 -24.24 -17.44
N ASN A 348 -46.45 -24.22 -17.18
CA ASN A 348 -45.81 -23.25 -16.30
C ASN A 348 -45.44 -22.02 -17.16
N ASN A 349 -46.24 -20.95 -17.05
CA ASN A 349 -46.13 -19.74 -17.89
C ASN A 349 -45.70 -18.51 -17.09
#